data_AF-A0A401G5X9-F1
#
_entry.id   AF-A0A401G5X9-F1
#
_cell.length_a   1.000
_cell.length_b   1.000
_cell.length_c   1.000
_cell.angle_alpha   90.00
_cell.angle_beta   90.00
_cell.angle_gamma   90.00
#
_symmetry.space_group_name_H-M   'P 1'
#
loop_
_entity.id
_entity.type
_entity.pdbx_description
1 polymer ?
#
loop_
_entity_poly.entity_id
_entity_poly.type
_entity_poly.pdbx_seq_one_letter_code
_entity_poly.pdbx_strand_id
1 'polypeptide(L)'
;MSECNSLLKPLAGSVNRVQGTSISSGSSFTTRVSVDTAISSSSRIAIPLHLDAPPSRTSDAAVFAAYQRWKTANEASGALPDMKRAVAQCKTEADSAKARLEGMKTQSTGLQRKPSIMRKIVGKAKKDQSTGGTELLSTGITEARCSKEDAERRLATLSDQLRAFETVAGMLDGYYDTLKSMMVSKHLLAWRYSLASEAAISRAEKVVAEVEGAYTDSQRMTNILQRVELAIQSTHHHYRNAMNDLDAVCGARRSKWESLLADEQSKEMTYKAAAVWAQKAQKCFDEFLRVFDAHRDLLGNEPQERHELKQVGLLQAVQIYKLNYGGKPLQMGIIKEMEVMLQKQEAVFQRLTALAVWVQDFTKHSETVCQDVRVKRDRARHKLVVVWMDDSMPRM
;
A
#
# COMPACT_ATOMS: atom_id res chain seq x y z
N MET A 1 3.75 -26.39 -12.05
CA MET A 1 3.50 -26.01 -10.64
C MET A 1 4.72 -26.18 -9.72
N SER A 2 5.82 -26.83 -10.13
CA SER A 2 7.01 -27.00 -9.26
C SER A 2 7.96 -25.79 -9.20
N GLU A 3 7.78 -24.77 -10.05
CA GLU A 3 8.72 -23.64 -10.18
C GLU A 3 8.34 -22.39 -9.35
N CYS A 4 7.12 -22.30 -8.81
CA CYS A 4 6.76 -21.21 -7.88
C CYS A 4 7.42 -21.37 -6.50
N ASN A 5 7.79 -22.59 -6.09
CA ASN A 5 8.36 -22.87 -4.77
C ASN A 5 9.78 -22.33 -4.59
N SER A 6 10.51 -22.01 -5.65
CA SER A 6 11.86 -21.43 -5.54
C SER A 6 11.86 -19.92 -5.33
N LEU A 7 10.75 -19.22 -5.58
CA LEU A 7 10.66 -17.76 -5.45
C LEU A 7 10.15 -17.28 -4.08
N LEU A 8 9.61 -18.18 -3.26
CA LEU A 8 9.03 -17.87 -1.94
C LEU A 8 9.88 -18.40 -0.75
N LYS A 9 11.07 -18.96 -0.98
CA LYS A 9 11.95 -19.36 0.11
C LYS A 9 12.59 -18.12 0.75
N PRO A 10 12.39 -17.87 2.06
CA PRO A 10 13.07 -16.78 2.75
C PRO A 10 14.58 -17.04 2.75
N LEU A 11 15.35 -16.06 2.29
CA LEU A 11 16.81 -16.01 2.46
C LEU A 11 17.11 -15.84 3.95
N ALA A 12 17.29 -16.96 4.65
CA ALA A 12 17.87 -16.98 5.98
C ALA A 12 19.39 -16.76 5.87
N GLY A 13 19.86 -15.61 6.36
CA GLY A 13 21.24 -15.42 6.83
C GLY A 13 22.19 -14.67 5.90
N SER A 14 22.49 -13.42 6.24
CA SER A 14 23.82 -12.97 6.69
C SER A 14 23.89 -11.44 6.64
N VAL A 15 23.76 -10.80 7.81
CA VAL A 15 24.01 -9.36 7.99
C VAL A 15 25.52 -9.18 8.09
N ASN A 16 26.17 -8.84 6.98
CA ASN A 16 27.53 -8.31 7.00
C ASN A 16 27.50 -6.78 6.96
N ARG A 17 27.97 -6.22 8.08
CA ARG A 17 28.24 -4.81 8.33
C ARG A 17 29.39 -4.35 7.43
N VAL A 18 29.14 -3.41 6.52
CA VAL A 18 30.19 -2.71 5.76
C VAL A 18 30.14 -1.23 6.09
N GLN A 19 31.31 -0.74 6.55
CA GLN A 19 31.62 0.66 6.86
C GLN A 19 31.59 1.52 5.59
N GLY A 20 31.24 2.80 5.79
CA GLY A 20 31.00 3.74 4.70
C GLY A 20 32.25 4.24 3.97
N THR A 21 31.99 4.84 2.82
CA THR A 21 32.79 5.91 2.22
C THR A 21 31.86 6.87 1.50
N SER A 22 32.00 8.14 1.85
CA SER A 22 31.44 9.32 1.19
C SER A 22 31.98 9.50 -0.21
N ILE A 23 31.12 9.78 -1.19
CA ILE A 23 31.51 10.47 -2.44
C ILE A 23 30.45 11.51 -2.78
N SER A 24 30.94 12.72 -3.00
CA SER A 24 30.24 13.95 -3.35
C SER A 24 29.98 14.09 -4.86
N SER A 25 28.96 14.91 -5.17
CA SER A 25 28.86 15.80 -6.33
C SER A 25 28.36 15.26 -7.68
N GLY A 26 27.16 15.75 -8.06
CA GLY A 26 27.00 16.61 -9.23
C GLY A 26 26.56 15.96 -10.54
N SER A 27 25.30 16.19 -10.93
CA SER A 27 24.86 16.51 -12.30
C SER A 27 23.33 16.35 -12.39
N SER A 28 22.59 17.47 -12.30
CA SER A 28 21.16 17.50 -12.61
C SER A 28 20.99 17.64 -14.11
N PHE A 29 20.75 16.53 -14.80
CA PHE A 29 20.36 16.53 -16.20
C PHE A 29 18.83 16.68 -16.29
N THR A 30 18.35 17.89 -16.56
CA THR A 30 16.95 18.18 -16.83
C THR A 30 16.61 17.72 -18.25
N THR A 31 16.16 16.47 -18.39
CA THR A 31 15.52 16.01 -19.62
C THR A 31 14.15 16.66 -19.73
N ARG A 32 14.03 17.73 -20.52
CA ARG A 32 12.74 18.24 -21.02
C ARG A 32 12.13 17.19 -21.95
N VAL A 33 11.31 16.31 -21.39
CA VAL A 33 10.34 15.54 -22.19
C VAL A 33 9.18 16.50 -22.48
N SER A 34 8.96 16.84 -23.75
CA SER A 34 7.79 17.63 -24.18
C SER A 34 6.52 16.84 -23.88
N VAL A 35 5.74 17.33 -22.90
CA VAL A 35 4.45 16.77 -22.44
C VAL A 35 3.28 17.25 -23.31
N ASP A 36 3.53 17.99 -24.39
CA ASP A 36 2.47 18.62 -25.19
C ASP A 36 1.73 17.66 -26.14
N THR A 37 2.20 16.42 -26.32
CA THR A 37 1.52 15.46 -27.22
C THR A 37 0.38 14.69 -26.56
N ALA A 38 0.27 14.68 -25.23
CA ALA A 38 -0.71 13.84 -24.52
C ALA A 38 -2.07 14.51 -24.25
N ILE A 39 -2.17 15.85 -24.36
CA ILE A 39 -3.38 16.59 -23.90
C ILE A 39 -4.18 17.21 -25.06
N SER A 40 -3.63 17.28 -26.27
CA SER A 40 -4.29 17.88 -27.45
C SER A 40 -5.06 16.87 -28.33
N SER A 41 -5.73 15.88 -27.71
CA SER A 41 -6.55 14.89 -28.44
C SER A 41 -7.90 14.63 -27.77
N SER A 42 -8.46 15.65 -27.13
CA SER A 42 -9.86 15.68 -26.72
C SER A 42 -10.62 16.65 -27.62
N SER A 43 -10.88 16.22 -28.86
CA SER A 43 -11.72 16.95 -29.81
C SER A 43 -12.40 15.96 -30.76
N ARG A 44 -13.70 15.75 -30.52
CA ARG A 44 -14.75 15.25 -31.42
C ARG A 44 -14.33 14.15 -32.41
N ILE A 45 -14.64 12.90 -32.02
CA ILE A 45 -14.75 11.78 -32.96
C ILE A 45 -15.94 12.05 -33.89
N ALA A 46 -15.67 12.55 -35.08
CA ALA A 46 -16.59 12.46 -36.21
C ALA A 46 -16.35 11.10 -36.89
N ILE A 47 -17.41 10.30 -37.00
CA ILE A 47 -17.40 9.01 -37.71
C ILE A 47 -17.52 9.31 -39.21
N PRO A 48 -16.54 8.96 -40.07
CA PRO A 48 -16.75 8.97 -41.51
C PRO A 48 -17.34 7.61 -41.92
N LEU A 49 -18.56 7.67 -42.45
CA LEU A 49 -19.19 6.58 -43.19
C LEU A 49 -18.41 6.33 -44.50
N HIS A 50 -18.03 5.06 -44.68
CA HIS A 50 -17.87 4.33 -45.94
C HIS A 50 -17.00 4.95 -47.06
N LEU A 51 -15.83 4.34 -47.31
CA LEU A 51 -15.24 4.27 -48.65
C LEU A 51 -14.38 3.00 -48.76
N ASP A 52 -14.74 2.15 -49.72
CA ASP A 52 -14.08 0.88 -50.03
C ASP A 52 -12.61 1.12 -50.43
N ALA A 53 -11.69 0.69 -49.56
CA ALA A 53 -10.25 0.69 -49.81
C ALA A 53 -9.71 -0.74 -49.71
N PRO A 54 -8.71 -1.13 -50.53
CA PRO A 54 -8.20 -2.49 -50.60
C PRO A 54 -7.67 -2.96 -49.23
N PRO A 55 -7.86 -4.23 -48.86
CA PRO A 55 -7.71 -4.72 -47.48
C PRO A 55 -6.28 -4.74 -46.92
N SER A 56 -5.25 -4.34 -47.67
CA SER A 56 -3.85 -4.43 -47.21
C SER A 56 -3.36 -3.21 -46.42
N ARG A 57 -3.77 -1.98 -46.78
CA ARG A 57 -3.22 -0.75 -46.15
C ARG A 57 -3.87 -0.38 -44.81
N THR A 58 -5.13 -0.77 -44.60
CA THR A 58 -5.87 -0.48 -43.35
C THR A 58 -5.37 -1.33 -42.18
N SER A 59 -4.81 -2.50 -42.48
CA SER A 59 -4.31 -3.45 -41.49
C SER A 59 -3.06 -2.95 -40.77
N ASP A 60 -2.09 -2.39 -41.50
CA ASP A 60 -0.82 -1.91 -40.96
C ASP A 60 -1.00 -0.65 -40.14
N ALA A 61 -1.87 0.27 -40.61
CA ALA A 61 -2.23 1.48 -39.86
C ALA A 61 -2.87 1.15 -38.50
N ALA A 62 -3.71 0.12 -38.43
CA ALA A 62 -4.32 -0.32 -37.18
C ALA A 62 -3.31 -0.93 -36.20
N VAL A 63 -2.35 -1.74 -36.69
CA VAL A 63 -1.27 -2.31 -35.87
C VAL A 63 -0.36 -1.20 -35.35
N PHE A 64 0.03 -0.26 -36.21
CA PHE A 64 0.84 0.89 -35.81
C PHE A 64 0.12 1.75 -34.77
N ALA A 65 -1.17 2.03 -34.94
CA ALA A 65 -1.95 2.77 -33.95
C ALA A 65 -2.03 2.03 -32.60
N ALA A 66 -2.20 0.70 -32.60
CA ALA A 66 -2.17 -0.11 -31.38
C ALA A 66 -0.78 -0.08 -30.71
N TYR A 67 0.29 -0.16 -31.50
CA TYR A 67 1.66 -0.02 -31.01
C TYR A 67 1.90 1.34 -30.37
N GLN A 68 1.49 2.44 -31.00
CA GLN A 68 1.66 3.78 -30.42
C GLN A 68 0.91 3.93 -29.09
N ARG A 69 -0.32 3.40 -28.98
CA ARG A 69 -1.07 3.40 -27.72
C ARG A 69 -0.35 2.62 -26.62
N TRP A 70 0.13 1.41 -26.95
CA TRP A 70 0.92 0.60 -26.03
C TRP A 70 2.20 1.32 -25.61
N LYS A 71 2.93 1.91 -26.56
CA LYS A 71 4.20 2.61 -26.32
C LYS A 71 4.00 3.79 -25.37
N THR A 72 3.00 4.64 -25.63
CA THR A 72 2.65 5.75 -24.73
C THR A 72 2.31 5.26 -23.33
N ALA A 73 1.55 4.17 -23.19
CA ALA A 73 1.24 3.60 -21.88
C ALA A 73 2.45 2.97 -21.18
N ASN A 74 3.36 2.37 -21.94
CA ASN A 74 4.60 1.80 -21.43
C ASN A 74 5.56 2.90 -20.93
N GLU A 75 5.70 3.99 -21.69
CA GLU A 75 6.46 5.18 -21.30
C GLU A 75 5.85 5.85 -20.06
N ALA A 76 4.52 6.01 -20.02
CA ALA A 76 3.83 6.53 -18.86
C ALA A 76 4.07 5.65 -17.61
N SER A 77 3.95 4.32 -17.75
CA SER A 77 4.23 3.37 -16.67
C SER A 77 5.67 3.48 -16.17
N GLY A 78 6.65 3.61 -17.07
CA GLY A 78 8.05 3.79 -16.72
C GLY A 78 8.36 5.11 -15.99
N ALA A 79 7.63 6.18 -16.30
CA ALA A 79 7.79 7.50 -15.69
C ALA A 79 7.10 7.66 -14.31
N LEU A 80 6.16 6.78 -13.97
CA LEU A 80 5.38 6.86 -12.73
C LEU A 80 6.24 6.92 -11.44
N PRO A 81 7.29 6.10 -11.25
CA PRO A 81 8.09 6.14 -10.02
C PRO A 81 8.74 7.51 -9.78
N ASP A 82 9.24 8.15 -10.83
CA ASP A 82 9.87 9.46 -10.75
C ASP A 82 8.84 10.56 -10.50
N MET A 83 7.66 10.48 -11.13
CA MET A 83 6.55 11.41 -10.87
C MET A 83 6.05 11.30 -9.43
N LYS A 84 5.90 10.08 -8.89
CA LYS A 84 5.54 9.87 -7.47
C LYS A 84 6.57 10.47 -6.52
N ARG A 85 7.86 10.31 -6.82
CA ARG A 85 8.96 10.93 -6.05
C ARG A 85 8.89 12.45 -6.10
N ALA A 86 8.65 13.03 -7.27
CA ALA A 86 8.53 14.48 -7.46
C ALA A 86 7.33 15.06 -6.68
N VAL A 87 6.17 14.40 -6.71
CA VAL A 87 4.99 14.80 -5.91
C VAL A 87 5.30 14.73 -4.42
N ALA A 88 5.95 13.66 -3.95
CA ALA A 88 6.31 13.51 -2.55
C ALA A 88 7.27 14.61 -2.07
N GLN A 89 8.31 14.93 -2.86
CA GLN A 89 9.24 16.03 -2.58
C GLN A 89 8.52 17.37 -2.55
N CYS A 90 7.67 17.66 -3.55
CA CYS A 90 6.92 18.91 -3.62
C CYS A 90 5.92 19.05 -2.45
N LYS A 91 5.34 17.94 -1.98
CA LYS A 91 4.50 17.92 -0.79
C LYS A 91 5.30 18.30 0.46
N THR A 92 6.49 17.73 0.65
CA THR A 92 7.38 18.10 1.76
C THR A 92 7.81 19.56 1.69
N GLU A 93 8.08 20.10 0.49
CA GLU A 93 8.38 21.52 0.29
C GLU A 93 7.19 22.42 0.67
N ALA A 94 5.97 22.06 0.24
CA ALA A 94 4.75 22.79 0.57
C ALA A 94 4.47 22.78 2.08
N ASP A 95 4.61 21.63 2.72
CA ASP A 95 4.46 21.48 4.18
C ASP A 95 5.50 22.31 4.94
N SER A 96 6.75 22.32 4.46
CA SER A 96 7.83 23.12 5.04
C SER A 96 7.58 24.62 4.86
N ALA A 97 7.13 25.06 3.68
CA ALA A 97 6.79 26.46 3.40
C ALA A 97 5.63 26.93 4.28
N LYS A 98 4.61 26.09 4.47
CA LYS A 98 3.49 26.33 5.39
C LYS A 98 3.97 26.43 6.85
N ALA A 99 4.82 25.52 7.31
CA ALA A 99 5.37 25.55 8.66
C ALA A 99 6.20 26.83 8.92
N ARG A 100 7.01 27.27 7.95
CA ARG A 100 7.75 28.56 8.04
C ARG A 100 6.81 29.75 8.16
N LEU A 101 5.74 29.79 7.35
CA LEU A 101 4.76 30.88 7.39
C LEU A 101 4.07 30.95 8.76
N GLU A 102 3.65 29.81 9.32
CA GLU A 102 3.05 29.78 10.66
C GLU A 102 4.06 30.15 11.77
N GLY A 103 5.32 29.74 11.63
CA GLY A 103 6.41 30.19 12.50
C GLY A 103 6.63 31.70 12.47
N MET A 104 6.58 32.32 11.29
CA MET A 104 6.72 33.78 11.14
C MET A 104 5.51 34.54 11.70
N LYS A 105 4.28 34.02 11.53
CA LYS A 105 3.06 34.61 12.11
C LYS A 105 3.10 34.59 13.64
N THR A 106 3.49 33.47 14.24
CA THR A 106 3.57 33.33 15.70
C THR A 106 4.63 34.25 16.31
N GLN A 107 5.79 34.42 15.67
CA GLN A 107 6.81 35.39 16.06
C GLN A 107 6.34 36.85 15.94
N SER A 108 5.58 37.18 14.88
CA SER A 108 4.98 38.51 14.69
C SER A 108 3.97 38.85 15.80
N THR A 109 3.12 37.90 16.21
CA THR A 109 2.16 38.10 17.31
C THR A 109 2.82 38.17 18.69
N GLY A 110 3.95 37.51 18.91
CA GLY A 110 4.68 37.51 20.18
C GLY A 110 5.43 38.81 20.50
N LEU A 111 5.69 39.65 19.49
CA LEU A 111 6.35 40.94 19.64
C LEU A 111 5.40 42.09 20.04
N GLN A 112 4.08 41.88 20.05
CA GLN A 112 3.14 42.79 20.71
C GLN A 112 3.15 42.55 22.24
N ARG A 113 4.32 42.69 22.87
CA ARG A 113 4.41 42.80 24.33
C ARG A 113 3.71 44.09 24.76
N LYS A 114 2.72 43.93 25.65
CA LYS A 114 2.00 44.98 26.38
C LYS A 114 2.93 46.17 26.71
N PRO A 115 2.49 47.43 26.54
CA PRO A 115 3.24 48.56 27.06
C PRO A 115 3.40 48.38 28.57
N SER A 116 4.62 48.15 29.02
CA SER A 116 4.93 48.04 30.45
C SER A 116 4.62 49.37 31.12
N ILE A 117 3.65 49.37 32.04
CA ILE A 117 3.26 50.52 32.89
C ILE A 117 4.31 50.78 34.00
N MET A 118 5.59 50.42 33.78
CA MET A 118 6.70 50.74 34.69
C MET A 118 7.93 51.26 33.93
N ARG A 119 7.76 52.38 33.23
CA ARG A 119 8.85 53.31 32.90
C ARG A 119 8.46 54.74 33.27
N LYS A 120 8.28 54.97 34.58
CA LYS A 120 8.57 56.27 35.18
C LYS A 120 9.55 55.97 36.30
N ILE A 121 10.74 56.53 36.18
CA ILE A 121 11.82 56.71 37.16
C ILE A 121 13.16 56.27 36.53
N VAL A 122 13.92 57.31 36.15
CA VAL A 122 15.37 57.36 35.89
C VAL A 122 15.86 57.09 34.45
N GLY A 123 16.41 58.16 33.85
CA GLY A 123 17.73 58.08 33.21
C GLY A 123 17.78 58.19 31.69
N LYS A 124 18.34 59.31 31.22
CA LYS A 124 18.77 59.59 29.83
C LYS A 124 19.51 58.40 29.19
N ALA A 125 19.03 57.93 28.04
CA ALA A 125 19.86 57.22 27.05
C ALA A 125 19.28 57.34 25.63
N LYS A 126 20.16 57.82 24.74
CA LYS A 126 20.25 57.67 23.28
C LYS A 126 19.00 57.26 22.48
N LYS A 127 18.60 58.17 21.59
CA LYS A 127 17.65 57.97 20.49
C LYS A 127 18.32 57.11 19.41
N ASP A 128 18.27 55.78 19.57
CA ASP A 128 18.55 54.86 18.46
C ASP A 128 17.28 54.66 17.64
N GLN A 129 17.40 55.01 16.37
CA GLN A 129 16.39 54.99 15.33
C GLN A 129 16.14 53.53 14.90
N SER A 130 15.38 52.77 15.68
CA SER A 130 14.92 51.43 15.32
C SER A 130 13.60 51.53 14.53
N THR A 131 13.67 52.02 13.30
CA THR A 131 12.55 52.00 12.34
C THR A 131 12.67 50.86 11.31
N GLY A 132 13.59 49.91 11.50
CA GLY A 132 13.87 48.84 10.52
C GLY A 132 13.24 47.46 10.78
N GLY A 133 12.67 47.21 11.97
CA GLY A 133 12.22 45.87 12.35
C GLY A 133 10.86 45.42 11.77
N THR A 134 9.94 46.36 11.57
CA THR A 134 8.56 46.05 11.15
C THR A 134 8.45 45.84 9.64
N GLU A 135 9.26 46.55 8.85
CA GLU A 135 9.26 46.48 7.38
C GLU A 135 9.87 45.16 6.88
N LEU A 136 10.98 44.71 7.50
CA LEU A 136 11.66 43.42 7.23
C LEU A 136 10.81 42.19 7.57
N LEU A 137 9.99 42.26 8.63
CA LEU A 137 9.07 41.18 8.99
C LEU A 137 7.86 41.13 8.04
N SER A 138 7.37 42.27 7.57
CA SER A 138 6.27 42.36 6.61
C SER A 138 6.67 41.78 5.25
N THR A 139 7.86 42.14 4.73
CA THR A 139 8.41 41.58 3.48
C THR A 139 8.74 40.09 3.61
N GLY A 140 9.27 39.65 4.76
CA GLY A 140 9.50 38.22 5.02
C GLY A 140 8.21 37.38 5.02
N ILE A 141 7.09 37.93 5.54
CA ILE A 141 5.79 37.26 5.54
C ILE A 141 5.19 37.21 4.12
N THR A 142 5.31 38.28 3.32
CA THR A 142 4.83 38.28 1.93
C THR A 142 5.63 37.31 1.05
N GLU A 143 6.96 37.28 1.19
CA GLU A 143 7.81 36.30 0.50
C GLU A 143 7.50 34.86 0.91
N ALA A 144 7.32 34.59 2.21
CA ALA A 144 6.93 33.27 2.69
C ALA A 144 5.54 32.84 2.19
N ARG A 145 4.62 33.79 2.04
CA ARG A 145 3.29 33.56 1.46
C ARG A 145 3.38 33.24 -0.04
N CYS A 146 4.12 34.03 -0.82
CA CYS A 146 4.35 33.75 -2.25
C CYS A 146 5.02 32.38 -2.44
N SER A 147 6.06 32.07 -1.66
CA SER A 147 6.75 30.78 -1.69
C SER A 147 5.82 29.61 -1.37
N LYS A 148 4.90 29.77 -0.40
CA LYS A 148 3.88 28.76 -0.09
C LYS A 148 2.91 28.59 -1.26
N GLU A 149 2.38 29.68 -1.81
CA GLU A 149 1.42 29.65 -2.92
C GLU A 149 2.04 29.05 -4.20
N ASP A 150 3.31 29.31 -4.48
CA ASP A 150 4.07 28.69 -5.58
C ASP A 150 4.24 27.18 -5.37
N ALA A 151 4.60 26.75 -4.15
CA ALA A 151 4.75 25.33 -3.81
C ALA A 151 3.42 24.58 -3.90
N GLU A 152 2.31 25.17 -3.43
CA GLU A 152 0.97 24.59 -3.53
C GLU A 152 0.51 24.49 -5.01
N ARG A 153 0.75 25.52 -5.83
CA ARG A 153 0.47 25.48 -7.28
C ARG A 153 1.25 24.39 -7.99
N ARG A 154 2.54 24.24 -7.66
CA ARG A 154 3.39 23.19 -8.23
C ARG A 154 2.94 21.79 -7.80
N LEU A 155 2.56 21.62 -6.53
CA LEU A 155 2.02 20.37 -6.01
C LEU A 155 0.72 19.99 -6.71
N ALA A 156 -0.20 20.94 -6.91
CA ALA A 156 -1.45 20.70 -7.64
C ALA A 156 -1.17 20.24 -9.08
N THR A 157 -0.30 20.96 -9.80
CA THR A 157 0.08 20.61 -11.18
C THR A 157 0.69 19.22 -11.28
N LEU A 158 1.66 18.89 -10.42
CA LEU A 158 2.31 17.58 -10.41
C LEU A 158 1.35 16.47 -10.00
N SER A 159 0.40 16.74 -9.10
CA SER A 159 -0.62 15.76 -8.68
C SER A 159 -1.60 15.45 -9.81
N ASP A 160 -1.99 16.45 -10.60
CA ASP A 160 -2.85 16.26 -11.77
C ASP A 160 -2.12 15.51 -12.89
N GLN A 161 -0.84 15.83 -13.13
CA GLN A 161 0.01 15.07 -14.05
C GLN A 161 0.17 13.63 -13.60
N LEU A 162 0.44 13.37 -12.32
CA LEU A 162 0.54 12.03 -11.78
C LEU A 162 -0.75 11.24 -12.03
N ARG A 163 -1.92 11.83 -11.78
CA ARG A 163 -3.23 11.18 -12.02
C ARG A 163 -3.44 10.83 -13.50
N ALA A 164 -3.05 11.72 -14.41
CA ALA A 164 -3.11 11.47 -15.85
C ALA A 164 -2.19 10.30 -16.25
N PHE A 165 -0.95 10.28 -15.74
CA PHE A 165 0.00 9.19 -15.98
C PHE A 165 -0.50 7.86 -15.40
N GLU A 166 -1.08 7.86 -14.19
CA GLU A 166 -1.67 6.65 -13.58
C GLU A 166 -2.83 6.10 -14.41
N THR A 167 -3.65 6.98 -14.98
CA THR A 167 -4.75 6.59 -15.87
C THR A 167 -4.22 5.92 -17.13
N VAL A 168 -3.23 6.52 -17.78
CA VAL A 168 -2.65 5.99 -19.04
C VAL A 168 -1.87 4.69 -18.79
N ALA A 169 -1.05 4.64 -17.74
CA ALA A 169 -0.32 3.44 -17.34
C ALA A 169 -1.26 2.29 -16.93
N GLY A 170 -2.41 2.61 -16.33
CA GLY A 170 -3.44 1.63 -15.98
C GLY A 170 -4.04 0.89 -17.20
N MET A 171 -3.95 1.47 -18.40
CA MET A 171 -4.41 0.86 -19.65
C MET A 171 -3.35 -0.02 -20.33
N LEU A 172 -2.12 -0.09 -19.81
CA LEU A 172 -0.99 -0.77 -20.44
C LEU A 172 -1.28 -2.24 -20.78
N ASP A 173 -1.86 -2.98 -19.84
CA ASP A 173 -2.18 -4.40 -20.03
C ASP A 173 -3.20 -4.60 -21.17
N GLY A 174 -4.26 -3.79 -21.20
CA GLY A 174 -5.28 -3.86 -22.26
C GLY A 174 -4.73 -3.46 -23.65
N TYR A 175 -3.84 -2.47 -23.72
CA TYR A 175 -3.18 -2.11 -24.98
C TYR A 175 -2.21 -3.18 -25.45
N TYR A 176 -1.50 -3.83 -24.53
CA TYR A 176 -0.65 -4.97 -24.86
C TYR A 176 -1.49 -6.14 -25.41
N ASP A 177 -2.60 -6.51 -24.77
CA ASP A 177 -3.45 -7.61 -25.22
C ASP A 177 -4.08 -7.32 -26.59
N THR A 178 -4.51 -6.07 -26.81
CA THR A 178 -5.01 -5.61 -28.11
C THR A 178 -3.92 -5.79 -29.18
N LEU A 179 -2.71 -5.29 -28.92
CA LEU A 179 -1.59 -5.43 -29.84
C LEU A 179 -1.25 -6.90 -30.12
N LYS A 180 -1.14 -7.73 -29.08
CA LYS A 180 -0.90 -9.17 -29.18
C LYS A 180 -1.94 -9.85 -30.06
N SER A 181 -3.23 -9.57 -29.85
CA SER A 181 -4.32 -10.16 -30.64
C SER A 181 -4.22 -9.79 -32.13
N MET A 182 -3.85 -8.54 -32.45
CA MET A 182 -3.64 -8.10 -33.83
C MET A 182 -2.43 -8.77 -34.47
N MET A 183 -1.36 -9.00 -33.69
CA MET A 183 -0.17 -9.72 -34.15
C MET A 183 -0.43 -11.21 -34.38
N VAL A 184 -1.37 -11.83 -33.65
CA VAL A 184 -1.74 -13.25 -33.82
C VAL A 184 -2.77 -13.45 -34.94
N SER A 185 -3.70 -12.51 -35.12
CA SER A 185 -4.86 -12.69 -36.02
C SER A 185 -4.60 -12.31 -37.49
N LYS A 186 -3.48 -11.65 -37.80
CA LYS A 186 -3.21 -11.10 -39.14
C LYS A 186 -2.08 -11.86 -39.84
N HIS A 187 -2.21 -12.01 -41.16
CA HIS A 187 -1.10 -12.36 -42.05
C HIS A 187 0.07 -11.42 -41.73
N LEU A 188 1.13 -12.04 -41.22
CA LEU A 188 2.25 -11.35 -40.62
C LEU A 188 2.95 -10.48 -41.67
N LEU A 189 3.39 -9.30 -41.23
CA LEU A 189 4.28 -8.42 -41.97
C LEU A 189 5.40 -9.25 -42.60
N ALA A 190 5.73 -8.98 -43.86
CA ALA A 190 6.64 -9.80 -44.68
C ALA A 190 8.01 -10.13 -44.03
N TRP A 191 8.43 -9.36 -43.02
CA TRP A 191 9.68 -9.56 -42.27
C TRP A 191 9.65 -10.72 -41.25
N ARG A 192 8.47 -11.16 -40.79
CA ARG A 192 8.35 -12.38 -39.94
C ARG A 192 8.73 -13.67 -40.66
N TYR A 193 8.73 -13.67 -42.01
CA TYR A 193 9.11 -14.85 -42.81
C TYR A 193 10.64 -15.03 -42.93
N SER A 194 11.46 -14.19 -42.28
CA SER A 194 12.86 -14.53 -42.10
C SER A 194 13.00 -15.55 -40.96
N LEU A 195 13.59 -16.71 -41.26
CA LEU A 195 13.75 -17.83 -40.32
C LEU A 195 14.41 -17.42 -38.98
N ALA A 196 15.32 -16.43 -39.03
CA ALA A 196 15.99 -15.88 -37.86
C ALA A 196 15.05 -15.05 -36.95
N SER A 197 14.09 -14.33 -37.54
CA SER A 197 13.10 -13.52 -36.83
C SER A 197 12.05 -14.41 -36.15
N GLU A 198 11.58 -15.46 -36.84
CA GLU A 198 10.60 -16.40 -36.30
C GLU A 198 11.12 -17.12 -35.03
N ALA A 199 12.37 -17.60 -35.07
CA ALA A 199 12.99 -18.24 -33.90
C ALA A 199 13.16 -17.26 -32.73
N ALA A 200 13.43 -15.98 -32.99
CA ALA A 200 13.57 -14.96 -31.96
C ALA A 200 12.21 -14.63 -31.32
N ILE A 201 11.17 -14.48 -32.13
CA ILE A 201 9.78 -14.26 -31.70
C ILE A 201 9.31 -15.43 -30.84
N SER A 202 9.47 -16.67 -31.30
CA SER A 202 9.03 -17.86 -30.57
C SER A 202 9.71 -17.96 -29.18
N ARG A 203 11.01 -17.67 -29.09
CA ARG A 203 11.71 -17.61 -27.79
C ARG A 203 11.15 -16.50 -26.89
N ALA A 204 10.92 -15.31 -27.43
CA ALA A 204 10.38 -14.19 -26.65
C ALA A 204 8.94 -14.46 -26.18
N GLU A 205 8.10 -15.07 -27.01
CA GLU A 205 6.74 -15.48 -26.66
C GLU A 205 6.74 -16.54 -25.56
N LYS A 206 7.64 -17.53 -25.63
CA LYS A 206 7.82 -18.53 -24.58
C LYS A 206 8.17 -17.88 -23.24
N VAL A 207 9.15 -16.97 -23.21
CA VAL A 207 9.54 -16.24 -22.00
C VAL A 207 8.39 -15.41 -21.45
N VAL A 208 7.64 -14.72 -22.32
CA VAL A 208 6.46 -13.96 -21.88
C VAL A 208 5.40 -14.88 -21.28
N ALA A 209 5.10 -16.03 -21.91
CA ALA A 209 4.12 -16.97 -21.40
C ALA A 209 4.51 -17.53 -20.02
N GLU A 210 5.78 -17.91 -19.84
CA GLU A 210 6.31 -18.38 -18.55
C GLU A 210 6.18 -17.31 -17.46
N VAL A 211 6.57 -16.06 -17.76
CA VAL A 211 6.51 -14.96 -16.79
C VAL A 211 5.08 -14.48 -16.53
N GLU A 212 4.18 -14.52 -17.52
CA GLU A 212 2.74 -14.26 -17.33
C GLU A 212 2.12 -15.31 -16.40
N GLY A 213 2.44 -16.59 -16.59
CA GLY A 213 2.02 -17.67 -15.68
C GLY A 213 2.50 -17.42 -14.26
N ALA A 214 3.78 -17.12 -14.07
CA ALA A 214 4.34 -16.79 -12.76
C ALA A 214 3.69 -15.55 -12.12
N TYR A 215 3.33 -14.54 -12.92
CA TYR A 215 2.62 -13.35 -12.43
C TYR A 215 1.20 -13.70 -11.96
N THR A 216 0.45 -14.47 -12.75
CA THR A 216 -0.90 -14.93 -12.37
C THR A 216 -0.87 -15.76 -11.08
N ASP A 217 0.09 -16.67 -10.95
CA ASP A 217 0.26 -17.49 -9.75
C ASP A 217 0.61 -16.63 -8.53
N SER A 218 1.54 -15.67 -8.69
CA SER A 218 1.93 -14.74 -7.62
C SER A 218 0.77 -13.83 -7.19
N GLN A 219 -0.01 -13.30 -8.14
CA GLN A 219 -1.19 -12.49 -7.84
C GLN A 219 -2.27 -13.29 -7.08
N ARG A 220 -2.51 -14.54 -7.50
CA ARG A 220 -3.43 -15.44 -6.81
C ARG A 220 -2.98 -15.69 -5.37
N MET A 221 -1.69 -15.96 -5.16
CA MET A 221 -1.12 -16.17 -3.83
C MET A 221 -1.26 -14.93 -2.95
N THR A 222 -0.92 -13.75 -3.46
CA THR A 222 -1.08 -12.49 -2.72
C THR A 222 -2.53 -12.25 -2.31
N ASN A 223 -3.50 -12.49 -3.20
CA ASN A 223 -4.93 -12.34 -2.86
C ASN A 223 -5.38 -13.31 -1.76
N ILE A 224 -4.88 -14.55 -1.78
CA ILE A 224 -5.13 -15.54 -0.72
C ILE A 224 -4.57 -15.03 0.61
N LEU A 225 -3.33 -14.53 0.61
CA LEU A 225 -2.67 -14.04 1.82
C LEU A 225 -3.35 -12.81 2.41
N GLN A 226 -3.80 -11.87 1.56
CA GLN A 226 -4.61 -10.74 2.01
C GLN A 226 -5.91 -11.20 2.68
N ARG A 227 -6.57 -12.26 2.17
CA ARG A 227 -7.75 -12.84 2.83
C ARG A 227 -7.41 -13.48 4.18
N VAL A 228 -6.29 -14.20 4.25
CA VAL A 228 -5.76 -14.79 5.49
C VAL A 228 -5.46 -13.69 6.52
N GLU A 229 -4.82 -12.61 6.09
CA GLU A 229 -4.53 -11.43 6.91
C GLU A 229 -5.81 -10.80 7.47
N LEU A 230 -6.81 -10.56 6.62
CA LEU A 230 -8.09 -10.00 7.07
C LEU A 230 -8.80 -10.91 8.08
N ALA A 231 -8.77 -12.23 7.87
CA ALA A 231 -9.38 -13.20 8.76
C ALA A 231 -8.68 -13.21 10.14
N ILE A 232 -7.35 -13.19 10.18
CA ILE A 232 -6.61 -13.19 11.45
C ILE A 232 -6.71 -11.84 12.17
N GLN A 233 -6.72 -10.71 11.46
CA GLN A 233 -6.96 -9.39 12.04
C GLN A 233 -8.37 -9.27 12.63
N SER A 234 -9.38 -9.80 11.93
CA SER A 234 -10.76 -9.85 12.43
C SER A 234 -10.88 -10.73 13.67
N THR A 235 -10.20 -11.87 13.66
CA THR A 235 -10.09 -12.77 14.83
C THR A 235 -9.52 -12.02 16.03
N HIS A 236 -8.39 -11.33 15.83
CA HIS A 236 -7.71 -10.54 16.86
C HIS A 236 -8.61 -9.44 17.42
N HIS A 237 -9.27 -8.69 16.55
CA HIS A 237 -10.20 -7.63 16.94
C HIS A 237 -11.35 -8.17 17.81
N HIS A 238 -12.01 -9.25 17.38
CA HIS A 238 -13.11 -9.84 18.14
C HIS A 238 -12.64 -10.44 19.46
N TYR A 239 -11.48 -11.09 19.50
CA TYR A 239 -10.95 -11.65 20.73
C TYR A 239 -10.57 -10.56 21.75
N ARG A 240 -9.99 -9.45 21.28
CA ARG A 240 -9.71 -8.28 22.12
C ARG A 240 -10.99 -7.70 22.72
N ASN A 241 -12.08 -7.62 21.97
CA ASN A 241 -13.36 -7.15 22.52
C ASN A 241 -13.90 -8.12 23.58
N ALA A 242 -13.78 -9.43 23.36
CA ALA A 242 -14.14 -10.42 24.38
C ALA A 242 -13.31 -10.26 25.67
N MET A 243 -12.01 -9.95 25.55
CA MET A 243 -11.15 -9.64 26.70
C MET A 243 -11.57 -8.36 27.40
N ASN A 244 -11.82 -7.28 26.68
CA ASN A 244 -12.25 -6.01 27.26
C ASN A 244 -13.57 -6.15 28.05
N ASP A 245 -14.53 -6.90 27.51
CA ASP A 245 -15.80 -7.17 28.19
C ASP A 245 -15.57 -8.00 29.47
N LEU A 246 -14.68 -8.98 29.44
CA LEU A 246 -14.34 -9.77 30.63
C LEU A 246 -13.54 -8.96 31.66
N ASP A 247 -12.59 -8.15 31.24
CA ASP A 247 -11.84 -7.25 32.12
C ASP A 247 -12.75 -6.21 32.78
N ALA A 248 -13.81 -5.77 32.09
CA ALA A 248 -14.81 -4.89 32.67
C ALA A 248 -15.55 -5.56 33.85
N VAL A 249 -15.67 -6.89 33.87
CA VAL A 249 -16.34 -7.63 34.95
C VAL A 249 -15.37 -8.18 35.99
N CYS A 250 -14.27 -8.76 35.54
CA CYS A 250 -13.32 -9.55 36.34
C CYS A 250 -11.98 -8.82 36.60
N GLY A 251 -11.76 -7.65 36.00
CA GLY A 251 -10.46 -7.00 36.00
C GLY A 251 -9.99 -6.57 37.39
N ALA A 252 -8.70 -6.74 37.66
CA ALA A 252 -8.05 -6.36 38.92
C ALA A 252 -8.16 -4.86 39.27
N ARG A 253 -8.57 -4.02 38.29
CA ARG A 253 -8.75 -2.57 38.44
C ARG A 253 -10.15 -2.18 38.92
N ARG A 254 -11.12 -3.10 38.96
CA ARG A 254 -12.45 -2.82 39.50
C ARG A 254 -12.36 -2.75 41.03
N SER A 255 -12.87 -1.68 41.63
CA SER A 255 -12.94 -1.62 43.09
C SER A 255 -13.86 -2.75 43.60
N LYS A 256 -13.50 -3.40 44.72
CA LYS A 256 -14.36 -4.45 45.33
C LYS A 256 -15.81 -3.98 45.52
N TRP A 257 -15.99 -2.67 45.77
CA TRP A 257 -17.27 -1.98 45.91
C TRP A 257 -18.10 -1.92 44.63
N GLU A 258 -17.51 -1.61 43.48
CA GLU A 258 -18.21 -1.62 42.19
C GLU A 258 -18.66 -3.03 41.77
N SER A 259 -17.92 -4.07 42.16
CA SER A 259 -18.31 -5.46 41.87
C SER A 259 -19.50 -5.93 42.73
N LEU A 260 -19.63 -5.39 43.95
CA LEU A 260 -20.70 -5.72 44.91
C LEU A 260 -22.00 -4.95 44.62
N LEU A 261 -21.90 -3.73 44.07
CA LEU A 261 -23.06 -2.90 43.71
C LEU A 261 -23.54 -3.09 42.27
N ALA A 262 -22.77 -3.79 41.43
CA ALA A 262 -23.18 -4.09 40.07
C ALA A 262 -24.32 -5.11 40.07
N ASP A 263 -25.42 -4.72 39.44
CA ASP A 263 -26.59 -5.56 39.17
C ASP A 263 -26.18 -6.88 38.49
N GLU A 264 -26.65 -8.01 39.02
CA GLU A 264 -26.32 -9.35 38.52
C GLU A 264 -26.79 -9.54 37.07
N GLN A 265 -27.91 -8.93 36.70
CA GLN A 265 -28.39 -8.94 35.31
C GLN A 265 -27.42 -8.19 34.37
N SER A 266 -26.82 -7.10 34.83
CA SER A 266 -25.79 -6.37 34.08
C SER A 266 -24.51 -7.20 33.88
N LYS A 267 -24.07 -7.95 34.91
CA LYS A 267 -22.93 -8.85 34.81
C LYS A 267 -23.20 -9.98 33.83
N GLU A 268 -24.36 -10.65 33.93
CA GLU A 268 -24.74 -11.73 33.02
C GLU A 268 -24.70 -11.26 31.57
N MET A 269 -25.28 -10.08 31.29
CA MET A 269 -25.28 -9.50 29.94
C MET A 269 -23.87 -9.22 29.42
N THR A 270 -22.95 -8.80 30.28
CA THR A 270 -21.56 -8.54 29.89
C THR A 270 -20.80 -9.84 29.59
N TYR A 271 -20.94 -10.87 30.42
CA TYR A 271 -20.36 -12.19 30.12
C TYR A 271 -20.94 -12.81 28.84
N LYS A 272 -22.25 -12.64 28.61
CA LYS A 272 -22.91 -13.08 27.37
C LYS A 272 -22.37 -12.34 26.15
N ALA A 273 -22.14 -11.02 26.26
CA ALA A 273 -21.53 -10.23 25.20
C ALA A 273 -20.11 -10.70 24.89
N ALA A 274 -19.28 -10.93 25.91
CA ALA A 274 -17.94 -11.48 25.75
C ALA A 274 -17.95 -12.85 25.05
N ALA A 275 -18.89 -13.73 25.43
CA ALA A 275 -19.08 -15.03 24.79
C ALA A 275 -19.45 -14.91 23.30
N VAL A 276 -20.32 -13.95 22.94
CA VAL A 276 -20.67 -13.67 21.53
C VAL A 276 -19.44 -13.19 20.74
N TRP A 277 -18.62 -12.31 21.31
CA TRP A 277 -17.37 -11.88 20.67
C TRP A 277 -16.38 -13.02 20.46
N ALA A 278 -16.20 -13.87 21.47
CA ALA A 278 -15.35 -15.07 21.36
C ALA A 278 -15.83 -16.03 20.26
N GLN A 279 -17.15 -16.22 20.10
CA GLN A 279 -17.70 -17.01 19.01
C GLN A 279 -17.43 -16.38 17.63
N LYS A 280 -17.52 -15.05 17.51
CA LYS A 280 -17.16 -14.35 16.27
C LYS A 280 -15.67 -14.52 15.97
N ALA A 281 -14.80 -14.39 16.98
CA ALA A 281 -13.37 -14.62 16.85
C ALA A 281 -13.10 -16.05 16.34
N GLN A 282 -13.72 -17.07 16.94
CA GLN A 282 -13.57 -18.46 16.50
C GLN A 282 -14.00 -18.65 15.04
N LYS A 283 -15.13 -18.10 14.61
CA LYS A 283 -15.58 -18.21 13.20
C LYS A 283 -14.57 -17.59 12.22
N CYS A 284 -14.02 -16.42 12.55
CA CYS A 284 -12.97 -15.79 11.74
C CYS A 284 -11.69 -16.62 11.72
N PHE A 285 -11.34 -17.25 12.84
CA PHE A 285 -10.17 -18.12 12.93
C PHE A 285 -10.35 -19.41 12.13
N ASP A 286 -11.54 -19.99 12.15
CA ASP A 286 -11.87 -21.17 11.34
C ASP A 286 -11.76 -20.84 9.84
N GLU A 287 -12.18 -19.65 9.43
CA GLU A 287 -11.98 -19.16 8.05
C GLU A 287 -10.50 -18.96 7.71
N PHE A 288 -9.72 -18.40 8.64
CA PHE A 288 -8.26 -18.33 8.51
C PHE A 288 -7.67 -19.73 8.30
N LEU A 289 -8.01 -20.71 9.12
CA LEU A 289 -7.53 -22.08 8.99
C LEU A 289 -7.97 -22.70 7.66
N ARG A 290 -9.22 -22.52 7.26
CA ARG A 290 -9.76 -23.07 6.01
C ARG A 290 -8.99 -22.56 4.78
N VAL A 291 -8.69 -21.26 4.75
CA VAL A 291 -7.94 -20.65 3.63
C VAL A 291 -6.47 -21.02 3.72
N PHE A 292 -5.86 -20.92 4.90
CA PHE A 292 -4.44 -21.16 5.10
C PHE A 292 -4.07 -22.64 4.88
N ASP A 293 -4.84 -23.59 5.42
CA ASP A 293 -4.57 -25.03 5.32
C ASP A 293 -4.59 -25.52 3.86
N ALA A 294 -5.45 -24.95 3.02
CA ALA A 294 -5.50 -25.26 1.59
C ALA A 294 -4.22 -24.86 0.83
N HIS A 295 -3.40 -23.98 1.41
CA HIS A 295 -2.19 -23.45 0.80
C HIS A 295 -0.93 -23.70 1.64
N ARG A 296 -1.02 -24.56 2.67
CA ARG A 296 0.06 -24.80 3.65
C ARG A 296 1.40 -25.11 3.01
N ASP A 297 1.42 -25.94 1.98
CA ASP A 297 2.66 -26.38 1.30
C ASP A 297 3.43 -25.21 0.67
N LEU A 298 2.74 -24.12 0.35
CA LEU A 298 3.31 -22.92 -0.28
C LEU A 298 3.80 -21.89 0.76
N LEU A 299 3.34 -22.01 2.01
CA LEU A 299 3.55 -21.02 3.07
C LEU A 299 4.73 -21.35 3.99
N GLY A 300 5.38 -22.51 3.78
CA GLY A 300 6.59 -22.91 4.48
C GLY A 300 6.34 -23.43 5.91
N ASN A 301 7.36 -23.33 6.77
CA ASN A 301 7.26 -23.81 8.14
C ASN A 301 6.25 -22.97 8.93
N GLU A 302 5.28 -23.68 9.45
CA GLU A 302 4.16 -23.12 10.19
C GLU A 302 4.58 -22.59 11.57
N PRO A 303 4.04 -21.44 12.01
CA PRO A 303 4.20 -21.00 13.39
C PRO A 303 3.57 -22.00 14.37
N GLN A 304 4.34 -22.41 15.38
CA GLN A 304 3.89 -23.34 16.43
C GLN A 304 2.61 -22.83 17.13
N GLU A 305 2.43 -21.52 17.16
CA GLU A 305 1.28 -20.78 17.66
C GLU A 305 -0.04 -21.25 17.02
N ARG A 306 -0.06 -21.65 15.74
CA ARG A 306 -1.29 -22.09 15.06
C ARG A 306 -1.84 -23.38 15.66
N HIS A 307 -0.96 -24.38 15.87
CA HIS A 307 -1.35 -25.66 16.47
C HIS A 307 -1.87 -25.46 17.89
N GLU A 308 -1.20 -24.61 18.65
CA GLU A 308 -1.58 -24.34 20.03
C GLU A 308 -2.87 -23.51 20.11
N LEU A 309 -3.09 -22.53 19.24
CA LEU A 309 -4.35 -21.79 19.14
C LEU A 309 -5.52 -22.69 18.75
N LYS A 310 -5.29 -23.68 17.87
CA LYS A 310 -6.30 -24.68 17.50
C LYS A 310 -6.67 -25.59 18.67
N GLN A 311 -5.72 -25.92 19.53
CA GLN A 311 -5.93 -26.79 20.71
C GLN A 311 -6.53 -26.05 21.90
N VAL A 312 -6.04 -24.84 22.18
CA VAL A 312 -6.47 -24.03 23.32
C VAL A 312 -7.81 -23.34 23.02
N GLY A 313 -8.11 -23.07 21.74
CA GLY A 313 -9.36 -22.49 21.24
C GLY A 313 -9.51 -21.00 21.56
N LEU A 314 -10.46 -20.31 20.93
CA LEU A 314 -10.79 -18.90 21.21
C LEU A 314 -12.07 -18.74 22.06
N LEU A 315 -12.52 -19.84 22.67
CA LEU A 315 -13.83 -19.93 23.33
C LEU A 315 -13.77 -19.81 24.86
N GLN A 316 -12.68 -19.29 25.43
CA GLN A 316 -12.52 -19.12 26.89
C GLN A 316 -13.64 -18.26 27.48
N ALA A 317 -14.04 -17.16 26.83
CA ALA A 317 -15.14 -16.33 27.30
C ALA A 317 -16.49 -17.06 27.30
N VAL A 318 -16.70 -18.00 26.36
CA VAL A 318 -17.88 -18.86 26.34
C VAL A 318 -17.86 -19.83 27.53
N GLN A 319 -16.69 -20.37 27.87
CA GLN A 319 -16.53 -21.25 29.03
C GLN A 319 -16.77 -20.47 30.34
N ILE A 320 -16.24 -19.25 30.46
CA ILE A 320 -16.47 -18.37 31.61
C ILE A 320 -17.96 -18.04 31.77
N TYR A 321 -18.66 -17.68 30.70
CA TYR A 321 -20.11 -17.45 30.76
C TYR A 321 -20.88 -18.69 31.23
N LYS A 322 -20.57 -19.86 30.68
CA LYS A 322 -21.21 -21.13 31.06
C LYS A 322 -20.92 -21.52 32.51
N LEU A 323 -19.73 -21.23 33.02
CA LEU A 323 -19.38 -21.53 34.42
C LEU A 323 -20.14 -20.64 35.41
N ASN A 324 -20.37 -19.37 35.06
CA ASN A 324 -21.09 -18.43 35.93
C ASN A 324 -22.62 -18.56 35.83
N TYR A 325 -23.17 -18.82 34.63
CA TYR A 325 -24.62 -18.75 34.38
C TYR A 325 -25.22 -20.01 33.72
N GLY A 326 -24.43 -21.07 33.52
CA GLY A 326 -24.87 -22.31 32.85
C GLY A 326 -25.62 -23.33 33.73
N GLY A 327 -26.01 -22.95 34.94
CA GLY A 327 -26.98 -23.71 35.76
C GLY A 327 -26.43 -24.91 36.56
N LYS A 328 -25.11 -25.07 36.76
CA LYS A 328 -24.56 -26.11 37.64
C LYS A 328 -24.02 -25.53 38.96
N PRO A 329 -24.53 -25.95 40.14
CA PRO A 329 -24.18 -25.38 41.43
C PRO A 329 -22.90 -26.02 42.00
N LEU A 330 -21.74 -25.52 41.58
CA LEU A 330 -20.46 -25.84 42.24
C LEU A 330 -19.78 -24.53 42.66
N GLN A 331 -20.33 -23.85 43.66
CA GLN A 331 -19.79 -22.56 44.14
C GLN A 331 -18.35 -22.64 44.68
N MET A 332 -17.88 -23.82 45.12
CA MET A 332 -16.51 -24.01 45.56
C MET A 332 -15.59 -24.40 44.40
N GLY A 333 -14.80 -23.44 43.90
CA GLY A 333 -13.78 -23.67 42.87
C GLY A 333 -13.87 -22.76 41.65
N ILE A 334 -15.05 -22.20 41.37
CA ILE A 334 -15.31 -21.35 40.18
C ILE A 334 -14.35 -20.16 40.10
N ILE A 335 -14.03 -19.50 41.22
CA ILE A 335 -13.13 -18.33 41.22
C ILE A 335 -11.73 -18.71 40.75
N LYS A 336 -11.15 -19.80 41.27
CA LYS A 336 -9.82 -20.28 40.86
C LYS A 336 -9.81 -20.74 39.41
N GLU A 337 -10.86 -21.44 38.98
CA GLU A 337 -11.00 -21.86 37.58
C GLU A 337 -11.12 -20.67 36.62
N MET A 338 -11.85 -19.63 37.04
CA MET A 338 -11.99 -18.38 36.29
C MET A 338 -10.67 -17.62 36.17
N GLU A 339 -9.91 -17.48 37.25
CA GLU A 339 -8.57 -16.87 37.22
C GLU A 339 -7.64 -17.60 36.24
N VAL A 340 -7.65 -18.94 36.25
CA VAL A 340 -6.85 -19.75 35.32
C VAL A 340 -7.31 -19.53 33.87
N MET A 341 -8.62 -19.42 33.60
CA MET A 341 -9.12 -19.15 32.25
C MET A 341 -8.76 -17.74 31.75
N LEU A 342 -8.80 -16.73 32.62
CA LEU A 342 -8.37 -15.37 32.27
C LEU A 342 -6.88 -15.31 31.94
N GLN A 343 -6.03 -16.02 32.71
CA GLN A 343 -4.61 -16.16 32.38
C GLN A 343 -4.39 -16.87 31.04
N LYS A 344 -5.16 -17.93 30.76
CA LYS A 344 -5.13 -18.61 29.46
C LYS A 344 -5.56 -17.69 28.33
N GLN A 345 -6.54 -16.82 28.55
CA GLN A 345 -7.02 -15.87 27.56
C GLN A 345 -5.93 -14.88 27.15
N GLU A 346 -5.16 -14.34 28.11
CA GLU A 346 -4.01 -13.49 27.82
C GLU A 346 -2.94 -14.24 27.01
N ALA A 347 -2.62 -15.48 27.38
CA ALA A 347 -1.65 -16.30 26.63
C ALA A 347 -2.12 -16.58 25.19
N VAL A 348 -3.42 -16.84 25.00
CA VAL A 348 -4.03 -17.00 23.66
C VAL A 348 -3.94 -15.70 22.86
N PHE A 349 -4.21 -14.55 23.48
CA PHE A 349 -4.11 -13.25 22.81
C PHE A 349 -2.69 -12.93 22.35
N GLN A 350 -1.68 -13.23 23.16
CA GLN A 350 -0.27 -13.04 22.78
C GLN A 350 0.10 -13.90 21.58
N ARG A 351 -0.33 -15.17 21.56
CA ARG A 351 -0.10 -16.09 20.43
C ARG A 351 -0.84 -15.65 19.18
N LEU A 352 -2.08 -15.20 19.32
CA LEU A 352 -2.87 -14.66 18.22
C LEU A 352 -2.23 -13.39 17.65
N THR A 353 -1.63 -12.55 18.50
CA THR A 353 -0.88 -11.37 18.09
C THR A 353 0.38 -11.75 17.31
N ALA A 354 1.17 -12.71 17.81
CA ALA A 354 2.35 -13.20 17.10
C ALA A 354 1.99 -13.78 15.73
N LEU A 355 0.93 -14.59 15.66
CA LEU A 355 0.42 -15.14 14.41
C LEU A 355 -0.05 -14.05 13.45
N ALA A 356 -0.78 -13.03 13.92
CA ALA A 356 -1.25 -11.92 13.09
C ALA A 356 -0.08 -11.11 12.50
N VAL A 357 0.95 -10.82 13.30
CA VAL A 357 2.17 -10.15 12.83
C VAL A 357 2.89 -10.98 11.77
N TRP A 358 3.05 -12.28 12.02
CA TRP A 358 3.67 -13.19 11.06
C TRP A 358 2.93 -13.22 9.72
N VAL A 359 1.58 -13.32 9.74
CA VAL A 359 0.75 -13.29 8.52
C VAL A 359 0.89 -11.94 7.80
N GLN A 360 0.92 -10.83 8.55
CA GLN A 360 1.07 -9.50 7.97
C GLN A 360 2.41 -9.33 7.26
N ASP A 361 3.51 -9.75 7.89
CA ASP A 361 4.84 -9.65 7.30
C ASP A 361 5.00 -10.58 6.09
N PHE A 362 4.41 -11.77 6.16
CA PHE A 362 4.37 -12.70 5.03
C PHE A 362 3.56 -12.15 3.85
N THR A 363 2.43 -11.49 4.13
CA THR A 363 1.59 -10.85 3.09
C THR A 363 2.35 -9.73 2.39
N LYS A 364 3.03 -8.85 3.14
CA LYS A 364 3.91 -7.80 2.58
C LYS A 364 5.03 -8.37 1.70
N HIS A 365 5.62 -9.49 2.13
CA HIS A 365 6.62 -10.19 1.32
C HIS A 365 6.03 -10.67 0.00
N SER A 366 4.85 -11.30 0.02
CA SER A 366 4.16 -11.75 -1.20
C SER A 366 3.78 -10.59 -2.12
N GLU A 367 3.34 -9.45 -1.58
CA GLU A 367 3.08 -8.24 -2.36
C GLU A 367 4.34 -7.74 -3.07
N THR A 368 5.48 -7.77 -2.38
CA THR A 368 6.79 -7.39 -2.95
C THR A 368 7.18 -8.35 -4.08
N VAL A 369 7.05 -9.67 -3.86
CA VAL A 369 7.33 -10.68 -4.89
C VAL A 369 6.41 -10.52 -6.10
N CYS A 370 5.11 -10.26 -5.88
CA CYS A 370 4.16 -9.99 -6.96
C CYS A 370 4.56 -8.76 -7.77
N GLN A 371 5.01 -7.70 -7.11
CA GLN A 371 5.49 -6.49 -7.77
C GLN A 371 6.78 -6.75 -8.58
N ASP A 372 7.73 -7.53 -8.06
CA ASP A 372 8.95 -7.91 -8.78
C ASP A 372 8.64 -8.76 -10.02
N VAL A 373 7.72 -9.71 -9.89
CA VAL A 373 7.27 -10.54 -11.01
C VAL A 373 6.53 -9.70 -12.04
N ARG A 374 5.74 -8.70 -11.63
CA ARG A 374 5.12 -7.73 -12.55
C ARG A 374 6.16 -6.96 -13.35
N VAL A 375 7.22 -6.47 -12.71
CA VAL A 375 8.32 -5.76 -13.41
C VAL A 375 9.00 -6.67 -14.43
N LYS A 376 9.24 -7.95 -14.07
CA LYS A 376 9.78 -8.96 -15.00
C LYS A 376 8.83 -9.20 -16.18
N ARG A 377 7.52 -9.30 -15.92
CA ARG A 377 6.47 -9.47 -16.93
C ARG A 377 6.48 -8.30 -17.91
N ASP A 378 6.44 -7.07 -17.40
CA ASP A 378 6.39 -5.87 -18.24
C ASP A 378 7.66 -5.73 -19.09
N ARG A 379 8.83 -6.09 -18.53
CA ARG A 379 10.09 -6.15 -19.29
C ARG A 379 10.07 -7.23 -20.39
N ALA A 380 9.52 -8.40 -20.10
CA ALA A 380 9.41 -9.48 -21.09
C ALA A 380 8.46 -9.09 -22.23
N ARG A 381 7.30 -8.48 -21.89
CA ARG A 381 6.35 -7.93 -22.87
C ARG A 381 6.99 -6.85 -23.73
N HIS A 382 7.73 -5.92 -23.14
CA HIS A 382 8.47 -4.90 -23.87
C HIS A 382 9.46 -5.51 -24.87
N LYS A 383 10.27 -6.48 -24.43
CA LYS A 383 11.20 -7.20 -25.34
C LYS A 383 10.47 -7.87 -26.49
N LEU A 384 9.35 -8.53 -26.22
CA LEU A 384 8.54 -9.16 -27.26
C LEU A 384 7.99 -8.14 -28.26
N VAL A 385 7.50 -7.00 -27.80
CA VAL A 385 7.02 -5.93 -28.67
C VAL A 385 8.15 -5.33 -29.52
N VAL A 386 9.35 -5.15 -28.96
CA VAL A 386 10.52 -4.69 -29.73
C VAL A 386 10.86 -5.68 -30.86
N VAL A 387 10.83 -6.98 -30.56
CA VAL A 387 11.02 -8.03 -31.58
C VAL A 387 9.86 -8.03 -32.60
N TRP A 388 8.63 -7.72 -32.18
CA TRP A 388 7.48 -7.60 -33.06
C TRP A 388 7.48 -6.38 -33.97
N MET A 389 8.11 -5.29 -33.58
CA MET A 389 8.08 -4.04 -34.35
C MET A 389 9.33 -3.84 -35.18
N ASP A 390 10.36 -4.68 -34.97
CA ASP A 390 11.69 -4.54 -35.54
C ASP A 390 12.12 -3.07 -35.50
N ASP A 391 12.49 -2.56 -34.32
CA ASP A 391 12.96 -1.17 -34.14
C ASP A 391 14.21 -0.82 -35.01
N SER A 392 14.70 -1.77 -35.81
CA SER A 392 15.68 -1.64 -36.90
C SER A 392 15.07 -1.20 -38.26
N MET A 393 13.75 -1.12 -38.38
CA MET A 393 13.08 -0.71 -39.62
C MET A 393 13.48 0.73 -39.99
N PRO A 394 14.07 0.96 -41.19
CA PRO A 394 14.31 2.31 -41.68
C PRO A 394 12.98 3.06 -41.70
N ARG A 395 12.96 4.26 -41.12
CA ARG A 395 11.81 5.18 -41.27
C ARG A 395 11.59 5.38 -42.77
N MET A 396 10.50 4.85 -43.31
CA MET A 396 10.04 5.16 -44.67
C MET A 396 9.54 6.61 -44.75
#